data_AF-A0A517XN70-F1
#
_entry.id   AF-A0A517XN70-F1
#
_cell.length_a   1.000
_cell.length_b   1.000
_cell.length_c   1.000
_cell.angle_alpha   90.00
_cell.angle_beta   90.00
_cell.angle_gamma   90.00
#
_symmetry.space_group_name_H-M   'P 1'
#
loop_
_entity.id
_entity.type
_entity.pdbx_description
1 polymer ?
#
loop_
_entity_poly.entity_id
_entity_poly.type
_entity_poly.pdbx_seq_one_letter_code
_entity_poly.pdbx_strand_id
1 'polypeptide(L)'
;MGARAVFVSGTSADLGSYRAEVVRVLLQRGCHPVEQDHFALTSQTILEKLEAKVAACDAVVCLVGIAYGAEPSPPPSGQPRRSFTQWEYHFARAHRKPVYILLAAANTEFDERPKESQGARDLQRRHRAELERLNQDTATFSDRAELAQHVALLEFPPPRSRGRRAVAAAGVLAVAVVVGLVAWAPWRAPAGAVAAARPPVRDRYDPGLAPEAVASESAAYDRLAELVAGHLAATGADGLRCDGFADFTGERSHQGPGIEFQLTPRLLARGVRVRDADRGPVLAGAYTVAAIDSPTLKGKKFLGPIIQASVYPAGADAPSFRVAVGVPEPLAAARFRGTVVGDVGAGSSLYARQAQVEKAATPVLDLGGARAGGASPFALALVRRGSATPFPLRLTDGRAWATMAKGDEFAIRLTNRAAYDAAVEVTVDGENVVDGSDPKLRCVRVPAGGERDVEGWYTHGDGGAGTNKAFVVTEFERSVAGERKQTEGVGVVSAYFHAAWEGAPPADERGTEARSVPTYGIGRGEATAVVAQVREMQVGRRRASLHVRYAVDE
;
A
#
# COMPACT_ATOMS: atom_id res chain seq x y z
N MET A 1 -22.25 4.75 6.79
CA MET A 1 -22.91 3.62 6.09
C MET A 1 -21.82 2.65 5.63
N GLY A 2 -22.15 1.41 5.22
CA GLY A 2 -21.13 0.50 4.66
C GLY A 2 -20.66 0.94 3.27
N ALA A 3 -19.39 0.71 2.94
CA ALA A 3 -18.86 0.94 1.60
C ALA A 3 -19.54 0.01 0.58
N ARG A 4 -19.91 0.53 -0.60
CA ARG A 4 -20.54 -0.27 -1.67
C ARG A 4 -19.51 -1.22 -2.28
N ALA A 5 -19.85 -2.51 -2.40
CA ALA A 5 -19.00 -3.47 -3.09
C ALA A 5 -19.24 -3.39 -4.62
N VAL A 6 -18.21 -3.12 -5.41
CA VAL A 6 -18.31 -2.94 -6.87
C VAL A 6 -17.36 -3.93 -7.55
N PHE A 7 -17.91 -4.87 -8.31
CA PHE A 7 -17.08 -5.82 -9.06
C PHE A 7 -16.46 -5.11 -10.27
N VAL A 8 -15.14 -5.21 -10.45
CA VAL A 8 -14.43 -4.66 -11.63
C VAL A 8 -14.11 -5.81 -12.57
N SER A 9 -14.82 -5.85 -13.69
CA SER A 9 -14.74 -6.85 -14.74
C SER A 9 -13.92 -6.29 -15.90
N GLY A 10 -12.95 -7.05 -16.41
CA GLY A 10 -12.12 -6.63 -17.55
C GLY A 10 -10.99 -7.60 -17.88
N THR A 11 -10.53 -7.59 -19.13
CA THR A 11 -9.43 -8.42 -19.62
C THR A 11 -8.06 -7.83 -19.25
N SER A 12 -7.32 -8.51 -18.37
CA SER A 12 -6.01 -8.00 -17.88
C SER A 12 -4.93 -7.86 -18.94
N ALA A 13 -5.09 -8.50 -20.11
CA ALA A 13 -4.07 -8.58 -21.17
C ALA A 13 -4.07 -7.36 -22.11
N ASP A 14 -5.15 -6.58 -22.18
CA ASP A 14 -5.25 -5.36 -22.97
C ASP A 14 -5.75 -4.15 -22.17
N LEU A 15 -6.41 -4.40 -21.02
CA LEU A 15 -6.98 -3.39 -20.11
C LEU A 15 -6.53 -3.58 -18.64
N GLY A 16 -5.34 -4.11 -18.40
CA GLY A 16 -4.78 -4.29 -17.04
C GLY A 16 -4.55 -2.96 -16.30
N SER A 17 -3.93 -1.97 -16.95
CA SER A 17 -3.72 -0.64 -16.37
C SER A 17 -5.02 0.17 -16.29
N TYR A 18 -5.97 -0.12 -17.18
CA TYR A 18 -7.32 0.45 -17.18
C TYR A 18 -8.17 -0.11 -16.03
N ARG A 19 -8.08 -1.42 -15.72
CA ARG A 19 -8.66 -2.01 -14.49
C ARG A 19 -8.11 -1.33 -13.24
N ALA A 20 -6.78 -1.22 -13.13
CA ALA A 20 -6.13 -0.56 -11.98
C ALA A 20 -6.57 0.90 -11.82
N GLU A 21 -6.82 1.61 -12.92
CA GLU A 21 -7.35 2.98 -12.91
C GLU A 21 -8.80 3.04 -12.40
N VAL A 22 -9.66 2.10 -12.81
CA VAL A 22 -11.03 1.98 -12.26
C VAL A 22 -11.02 1.66 -10.77
N VAL A 23 -10.15 0.75 -10.32
CA VAL A 23 -9.93 0.46 -8.89
C VAL A 23 -9.51 1.73 -8.14
N ARG A 24 -8.53 2.48 -8.68
CA ARG A 24 -8.04 3.75 -8.12
C ARG A 24 -9.17 4.77 -7.94
N VAL A 25 -10.04 4.93 -8.92
CA VAL A 25 -11.19 5.86 -8.85
C VAL A 25 -12.29 5.35 -7.91
N LEU A 26 -12.62 4.06 -7.94
CA LEU A 26 -13.64 3.49 -7.03
C LEU A 26 -13.24 3.64 -5.55
N LEU A 27 -11.97 3.44 -5.21
CA LEU A 27 -11.44 3.68 -3.86
C LEU A 27 -11.58 5.16 -3.45
N GLN A 28 -11.28 6.09 -4.37
CA GLN A 28 -11.45 7.54 -4.12
C GLN A 28 -12.92 7.95 -3.94
N ARG A 29 -13.87 7.15 -4.44
CA ARG A 29 -15.33 7.32 -4.23
C ARG A 29 -15.86 6.56 -3.00
N GLY A 30 -14.99 6.07 -2.12
CA GLY A 30 -15.39 5.31 -0.93
C GLY A 30 -16.08 3.97 -1.23
N CYS A 31 -15.89 3.43 -2.44
CA CYS A 31 -16.39 2.12 -2.83
C CYS A 31 -15.30 1.05 -2.58
N HIS A 32 -15.73 -0.18 -2.37
CA HIS A 32 -14.86 -1.34 -2.24
C HIS A 32 -14.81 -2.09 -3.59
N PRO A 33 -13.77 -1.89 -4.42
CA PRO A 33 -13.61 -2.67 -5.64
C PRO A 33 -13.33 -4.15 -5.30
N VAL A 34 -13.94 -5.04 -6.08
CA VAL A 34 -13.79 -6.49 -5.97
C VAL A 34 -13.32 -7.03 -7.32
N GLU A 35 -12.20 -7.75 -7.32
CA GLU A 35 -11.54 -8.22 -8.54
C GLU A 35 -11.40 -9.75 -8.55
N GLN A 36 -11.14 -10.32 -9.73
CA GLN A 36 -11.00 -11.78 -9.89
C GLN A 36 -9.79 -12.32 -9.12
N ASP A 37 -8.69 -11.56 -9.08
CA ASP A 37 -7.29 -11.99 -9.00
C ASP A 37 -6.88 -12.91 -7.82
N HIS A 38 -7.70 -13.00 -6.77
CA HIS A 38 -7.50 -13.94 -5.67
C HIS A 38 -8.73 -14.83 -5.48
N PHE A 39 -8.57 -16.14 -5.70
CA PHE A 39 -9.54 -17.18 -5.33
C PHE A 39 -8.92 -18.12 -4.30
N ALA A 40 -9.63 -18.35 -3.19
CA ALA A 40 -9.23 -19.36 -2.22
C ALA A 40 -9.29 -20.77 -2.84
N LEU A 41 -8.37 -21.64 -2.43
CA LEU A 41 -8.41 -23.05 -2.79
C LEU A 41 -9.56 -23.72 -2.03
N THR A 42 -10.61 -24.05 -2.76
CA THR A 42 -11.81 -24.78 -2.32
C THR A 42 -12.26 -25.68 -3.46
N SER A 43 -13.09 -26.69 -3.17
CA SER A 43 -13.62 -27.66 -4.13
C SER A 43 -14.53 -27.08 -5.22
N GLN A 44 -14.92 -25.81 -5.13
CA GLN A 44 -15.75 -25.14 -6.15
C GLN A 44 -14.93 -24.81 -7.41
N THR A 45 -15.60 -24.84 -8.56
CA THR A 45 -15.05 -24.38 -9.84
C THR A 45 -14.76 -22.88 -9.84
N ILE A 46 -13.96 -22.43 -10.80
CA ILE A 46 -13.68 -20.99 -10.99
C ILE A 46 -14.98 -20.22 -11.27
N LEU A 47 -15.90 -20.78 -12.06
CA LEU A 47 -17.17 -20.15 -12.39
C LEU A 47 -18.09 -19.97 -11.18
N GLU A 48 -18.24 -20.98 -10.32
CA GLU A 48 -19.06 -20.86 -9.10
C GLU A 48 -18.49 -19.81 -8.15
N LYS A 49 -17.16 -19.73 -8.03
CA LYS A 49 -16.49 -18.69 -7.22
C LYS A 49 -16.66 -17.29 -7.82
N LEU A 50 -16.62 -17.19 -9.15
CA LEU A 50 -16.80 -15.95 -9.89
C LEU A 50 -18.24 -15.43 -9.79
N GLU A 51 -19.23 -16.32 -9.98
CA GLU A 51 -20.63 -16.03 -9.76
C GLU A 51 -20.89 -15.60 -8.30
N ALA A 52 -20.32 -16.30 -7.32
CA ALA A 52 -20.45 -15.94 -5.90
C ALA A 52 -19.86 -14.54 -5.58
N LYS A 53 -18.70 -14.18 -6.15
CA LYS A 53 -18.14 -12.82 -6.03
C LYS A 53 -19.08 -11.77 -6.64
N VAL A 54 -19.54 -11.98 -7.87
CA VAL A 54 -20.46 -11.05 -8.57
C VAL A 54 -21.79 -10.93 -7.82
N ALA A 55 -22.34 -12.03 -7.31
CA ALA A 55 -23.56 -12.07 -6.51
C ALA A 55 -23.41 -11.38 -5.14
N ALA A 56 -22.22 -11.36 -4.55
CA ALA A 56 -21.95 -10.65 -3.29
C ALA A 56 -21.88 -9.12 -3.42
N CYS A 57 -21.53 -8.60 -4.60
CA CYS A 57 -21.36 -7.17 -4.87
C CYS A 57 -22.69 -6.42 -5.02
N ASP A 58 -22.67 -5.09 -4.86
CA ASP A 58 -23.84 -4.22 -5.04
C ASP A 58 -24.01 -3.77 -6.51
N ALA A 59 -22.90 -3.63 -7.24
CA ALA A 59 -22.86 -3.27 -8.66
C ALA A 59 -21.66 -3.90 -9.39
N VAL A 60 -21.64 -3.80 -10.72
CA VAL A 60 -20.56 -4.29 -11.60
C VAL A 60 -20.17 -3.22 -12.63
N VAL A 61 -18.87 -2.98 -12.81
CA VAL A 61 -18.31 -2.19 -13.91
C VAL A 61 -17.62 -3.14 -14.88
N CYS A 62 -18.07 -3.17 -16.13
CA CYS A 62 -17.53 -4.03 -17.19
C CYS A 62 -16.70 -3.20 -18.18
N LEU A 63 -15.38 -3.41 -18.17
CA LEU A 63 -14.44 -2.87 -19.14
C LEU A 63 -14.32 -3.80 -20.34
N VAL A 64 -14.61 -3.30 -21.53
CA VAL A 64 -14.74 -4.11 -22.74
C VAL A 64 -13.65 -3.73 -23.74
N GLY A 65 -12.59 -4.54 -23.75
CA GLY A 65 -11.41 -4.38 -24.61
C GLY A 65 -11.56 -5.03 -26.00
N ILE A 66 -10.42 -5.22 -26.66
CA ILE A 66 -10.28 -5.96 -27.93
C ILE A 66 -9.91 -7.43 -27.72
N ALA A 67 -9.37 -7.79 -26.55
CA ALA A 67 -9.04 -9.17 -26.19
C ALA A 67 -10.30 -9.96 -25.79
N TYR A 68 -10.31 -11.26 -26.11
CA TYR A 68 -11.29 -12.21 -25.62
C TYR A 68 -10.98 -12.65 -24.18
N GLY A 69 -9.70 -12.90 -23.87
CA GLY A 69 -9.23 -13.33 -22.56
C GLY A 69 -9.29 -14.85 -22.32
N ALA A 70 -9.01 -15.26 -21.09
CA ALA A 70 -9.04 -16.68 -20.67
C ALA A 70 -10.48 -17.19 -20.51
N GLU A 71 -10.70 -18.48 -20.74
CA GLU A 71 -12.01 -19.13 -20.66
C GLU A 71 -11.99 -20.44 -19.84
N PRO A 72 -13.16 -20.94 -19.39
CA PRO A 72 -13.24 -22.20 -18.65
C PRO A 72 -12.79 -23.40 -19.51
N SER A 73 -11.97 -24.27 -18.91
CA SER A 73 -11.57 -25.55 -19.49
C SER A 73 -11.83 -26.67 -18.48
N PRO A 74 -12.68 -27.68 -18.80
CA PRO A 74 -13.54 -27.74 -19.99
C PRO A 74 -14.61 -26.62 -20.01
N PRO A 75 -15.15 -26.26 -21.19
CA PRO A 75 -16.25 -25.31 -21.28
C PRO A 75 -17.55 -25.88 -20.67
N PRO A 76 -18.46 -25.06 -20.12
CA PRO A 76 -19.69 -25.55 -19.50
C PRO A 76 -20.62 -26.22 -20.53
N SER A 77 -21.10 -27.43 -20.21
CA SER A 77 -21.97 -28.19 -21.11
C SER A 77 -23.26 -27.44 -21.43
N GLY A 78 -23.68 -27.49 -22.70
CA GLY A 78 -24.90 -26.85 -23.20
C GLY A 78 -24.87 -25.32 -23.27
N GLN A 79 -23.77 -24.66 -22.89
CA GLN A 79 -23.68 -23.19 -22.86
C GLN A 79 -22.79 -22.63 -23.99
N PRO A 80 -23.00 -21.38 -24.44
CA PRO A 80 -22.11 -20.72 -25.38
C PRO A 80 -20.67 -20.61 -24.84
N ARG A 81 -19.68 -20.82 -25.72
CA ARG A 81 -18.27 -20.56 -25.42
C ARG A 81 -18.06 -19.06 -25.12
N ARG A 82 -17.53 -18.76 -23.93
CA ARG A 82 -17.34 -17.42 -23.37
C ARG A 82 -16.13 -17.37 -22.44
N SER A 83 -15.40 -16.26 -22.44
CA SER A 83 -14.31 -15.99 -21.51
C SER A 83 -14.81 -15.64 -20.11
N PHE A 84 -13.94 -15.67 -19.10
CA PHE A 84 -14.32 -15.32 -17.72
C PHE A 84 -14.91 -13.90 -17.61
N THR A 85 -14.34 -12.92 -18.31
CA THR A 85 -14.86 -11.54 -18.37
C THR A 85 -16.27 -11.48 -18.98
N GLN A 86 -16.55 -12.30 -20.00
CA GLN A 86 -17.91 -12.42 -20.55
C GLN A 86 -18.87 -13.11 -19.56
N TRP A 87 -18.39 -14.10 -18.80
CA TRP A 87 -19.18 -14.74 -17.73
C TRP A 87 -19.52 -13.76 -16.60
N GLU A 88 -18.60 -12.89 -16.17
CA GLU A 88 -18.84 -11.84 -15.17
C GLU A 88 -20.04 -10.96 -15.55
N TYR A 89 -20.08 -10.49 -16.80
CA TYR A 89 -21.22 -9.74 -17.33
C TYR A 89 -22.52 -10.54 -17.25
N HIS A 90 -22.54 -11.80 -17.71
CA HIS A 90 -23.75 -12.62 -17.68
C HIS A 90 -24.23 -12.97 -16.26
N PHE A 91 -23.31 -13.23 -15.31
CA PHE A 91 -23.65 -13.37 -13.90
C PHE A 91 -24.23 -12.08 -13.32
N ALA A 92 -23.67 -10.91 -13.66
CA ALA A 92 -24.17 -9.62 -13.19
C ALA A 92 -25.62 -9.37 -13.66
N ARG A 93 -25.91 -9.72 -14.93
CA ARG A 93 -27.27 -9.66 -15.51
C ARG A 93 -28.22 -10.67 -14.84
N ALA A 94 -27.78 -11.92 -14.64
CA ALA A 94 -28.59 -12.96 -13.98
C ALA A 94 -28.96 -12.58 -12.54
N HIS A 95 -28.00 -12.08 -11.75
CA HIS A 95 -28.19 -11.60 -10.37
C HIS A 95 -28.83 -10.21 -10.27
N ARG A 96 -29.32 -9.65 -11.39
CA ARG A 96 -30.01 -8.35 -11.47
C ARG A 96 -29.25 -7.21 -10.79
N LYS A 97 -27.94 -7.17 -11.00
CA LYS A 97 -27.05 -6.09 -10.57
C LYS A 97 -27.19 -4.88 -11.50
N PRO A 98 -26.96 -3.65 -11.01
CA PRO A 98 -26.53 -2.54 -11.85
C PRO A 98 -25.24 -2.96 -12.58
N VAL A 99 -25.20 -2.76 -13.89
CA VAL A 99 -24.05 -3.05 -14.75
C VAL A 99 -23.76 -1.80 -15.56
N TYR A 100 -22.54 -1.27 -15.42
CA TYR A 100 -22.06 -0.12 -16.17
C TYR A 100 -21.07 -0.63 -17.22
N ILE A 101 -21.35 -0.42 -18.50
CA ILE A 101 -20.55 -0.94 -19.61
C ILE A 101 -19.69 0.21 -20.14
N LEU A 102 -18.37 0.00 -20.11
CA LEU A 102 -17.38 0.95 -20.59
C LEU A 102 -16.61 0.30 -21.74
N LEU A 103 -16.80 0.82 -22.95
CA LEU A 103 -16.26 0.26 -24.19
C LEU A 103 -14.97 0.96 -24.58
N ALA A 104 -13.88 0.22 -24.72
CA ALA A 104 -12.66 0.77 -25.31
C ALA A 104 -12.93 1.17 -26.78
N ALA A 105 -12.54 2.37 -27.17
CA ALA A 105 -12.70 2.90 -28.52
C ALA A 105 -11.73 2.26 -29.52
N ALA A 106 -11.95 2.51 -30.82
CA ALA A 106 -11.10 1.95 -31.88
C ALA A 106 -9.67 2.51 -31.89
N ASN A 107 -9.45 3.68 -31.25
CA ASN A 107 -8.18 4.38 -31.13
C ASN A 107 -7.49 4.18 -29.76
N THR A 108 -8.01 3.34 -28.87
CA THR A 108 -7.45 3.16 -27.52
C THR A 108 -6.03 2.56 -27.54
N GLU A 109 -5.16 3.11 -26.70
CA GLU A 109 -3.82 2.57 -26.45
C GLU A 109 -3.87 1.44 -25.41
N PHE A 110 -4.11 0.21 -25.89
CA PHE A 110 -4.16 -1.00 -25.08
C PHE A 110 -2.78 -1.39 -24.52
N ASP A 111 -2.76 -1.99 -23.32
CA ASP A 111 -1.53 -2.36 -22.61
C ASP A 111 -0.67 -3.36 -23.40
N GLU A 112 -1.31 -4.41 -23.95
CA GLU A 112 -0.74 -5.28 -24.96
C GLU A 112 -1.74 -5.54 -26.10
N ARG A 113 -1.30 -6.23 -27.15
CA ARG A 113 -2.18 -6.79 -28.20
C ARG A 113 -2.10 -8.32 -28.19
N PRO A 114 -3.03 -9.03 -27.51
CA PRO A 114 -2.91 -10.46 -27.28
C PRO A 114 -2.83 -11.32 -28.55
N LYS A 115 -2.00 -12.36 -28.51
CA LYS A 115 -1.79 -13.34 -29.59
C LYS A 115 -2.90 -14.39 -29.67
N GLU A 116 -4.15 -13.93 -29.63
CA GLU A 116 -5.35 -14.77 -29.66
C GLU A 116 -5.65 -15.34 -31.04
N SER A 117 -6.28 -16.52 -31.09
CA SER A 117 -6.75 -17.15 -32.33
C SER A 117 -7.88 -16.36 -32.99
N GLN A 118 -8.01 -16.49 -34.31
CA GLN A 118 -9.05 -15.79 -35.08
C GLN A 118 -10.47 -16.04 -34.52
N GLY A 119 -10.79 -17.29 -34.14
CA GLY A 119 -12.10 -17.62 -33.56
C GLY A 119 -12.37 -16.96 -32.20
N ALA A 120 -11.35 -16.68 -31.38
CA ALA A 120 -11.48 -15.92 -30.15
C ALA A 120 -11.73 -14.43 -30.45
N ARG A 121 -11.00 -13.84 -31.40
CA ARG A 121 -11.23 -12.48 -31.90
C ARG A 121 -12.63 -12.31 -32.50
N ASP A 122 -13.15 -13.34 -33.18
CA ASP A 122 -14.52 -13.34 -33.71
C ASP A 122 -15.60 -13.57 -32.64
N LEU A 123 -15.27 -14.19 -31.49
CA LEU A 123 -16.15 -14.21 -30.31
C LEU A 123 -16.19 -12.82 -29.66
N GLN A 124 -15.03 -12.18 -29.42
CA GLN A 124 -14.98 -10.86 -28.80
C GLN A 124 -15.61 -9.77 -29.69
N ARG A 125 -15.36 -9.76 -31.00
CA ARG A 125 -16.06 -8.85 -31.94
C ARG A 125 -17.57 -8.99 -31.87
N ARG A 126 -18.09 -10.22 -31.79
CA ARG A 126 -19.54 -10.46 -31.65
C ARG A 126 -20.07 -9.99 -30.30
N HIS A 127 -19.33 -10.21 -29.21
CA HIS A 127 -19.75 -9.74 -27.88
C HIS A 127 -19.75 -8.21 -27.79
N ARG A 128 -18.74 -7.53 -28.35
CA ARG A 128 -18.73 -6.06 -28.48
C ARG A 128 -19.94 -5.56 -29.26
N ALA A 129 -20.19 -6.10 -30.45
CA ALA A 129 -21.34 -5.74 -31.28
C ALA A 129 -22.70 -6.19 -30.70
N GLU A 130 -22.72 -7.08 -29.70
CA GLU A 130 -23.91 -7.40 -28.89
C GLU A 130 -24.15 -6.27 -27.87
N LEU A 131 -23.13 -5.86 -27.12
CA LEU A 131 -23.22 -4.78 -26.13
C LEU A 131 -23.50 -3.41 -26.77
N GLU A 132 -22.82 -3.08 -27.87
CA GLU A 132 -23.01 -1.85 -28.68
C GLU A 132 -24.42 -1.74 -29.30
N ARG A 133 -25.23 -2.82 -29.26
CA ARG A 133 -26.63 -2.85 -29.72
C ARG A 133 -27.65 -2.92 -28.59
N LEU A 134 -27.22 -2.96 -27.33
CA LEU A 134 -28.14 -2.90 -26.20
C LEU A 134 -28.67 -1.47 -26.07
N ASN A 135 -29.98 -1.32 -25.92
CA ASN A 135 -30.59 -0.03 -25.54
C ASN A 135 -30.36 0.22 -24.03
N GLN A 136 -29.10 0.45 -23.67
CA GLN A 136 -28.62 0.74 -22.33
C GLN A 136 -27.62 1.90 -22.40
N ASP A 137 -27.48 2.63 -21.29
CA ASP A 137 -26.47 3.66 -21.16
C ASP A 137 -25.08 3.02 -21.10
N THR A 138 -24.22 3.37 -22.05
CA THR A 138 -22.85 2.86 -22.20
C THR A 138 -21.93 4.00 -22.61
N ALA A 139 -20.73 4.06 -22.04
CA ALA A 139 -19.75 5.09 -22.38
C ALA A 139 -18.54 4.49 -23.10
N THR A 140 -17.97 5.24 -24.02
CA THR A 140 -16.74 4.88 -24.74
C THR A 140 -15.55 5.61 -24.15
N PHE A 141 -14.40 4.95 -24.01
CA PHE A 141 -13.15 5.58 -23.59
C PHE A 141 -12.00 5.29 -24.56
N SER A 142 -11.18 6.30 -24.81
CA SER A 142 -9.98 6.25 -25.65
C SER A 142 -8.69 6.21 -24.83
N ASP A 143 -8.69 6.77 -23.61
CA ASP A 143 -7.56 6.68 -22.67
C ASP A 143 -8.00 6.47 -21.21
N ARG A 144 -7.02 6.39 -20.30
CA ARG A 144 -7.24 6.19 -18.86
C ARG A 144 -7.84 7.39 -18.13
N ALA A 145 -7.60 8.62 -18.59
CA ALA A 145 -8.15 9.83 -17.98
C ALA A 145 -9.63 10.03 -18.37
N GLU A 146 -10.01 9.69 -19.61
CA GLU A 146 -11.40 9.61 -20.05
C GLU A 146 -12.16 8.50 -19.31
N LEU A 147 -11.56 7.30 -19.21
CA LEU A 147 -12.12 6.22 -18.39
C LEU A 147 -12.32 6.65 -16.92
N ALA A 148 -11.33 7.32 -16.32
CA ALA A 148 -11.42 7.80 -14.95
C ALA A 148 -12.56 8.81 -14.74
N GLN A 149 -12.82 9.69 -15.71
CA GLN A 149 -13.96 10.62 -15.69
C GLN A 149 -15.30 9.87 -15.74
N HIS A 150 -15.45 8.88 -16.62
CA HIS A 150 -16.66 8.06 -16.65
C HIS A 150 -16.87 7.30 -15.33
N VAL A 151 -15.83 6.69 -14.76
CA VAL A 151 -15.91 5.99 -13.46
C VAL A 151 -16.19 6.94 -12.29
N ALA A 152 -15.73 8.20 -12.36
CA ALA A 152 -16.04 9.24 -11.38
C ALA A 152 -17.53 9.62 -11.37
N LEU A 153 -18.21 9.54 -12.51
CA LEU A 153 -19.60 9.95 -12.69
C LEU A 153 -20.64 8.84 -12.47
N LEU A 154 -20.27 7.55 -12.41
CA LEU A 154 -21.25 6.44 -12.31
C LEU A 154 -22.13 6.57 -11.06
N GLU A 155 -23.45 6.75 -11.24
CA GLU A 155 -24.41 6.82 -10.15
C GLU A 155 -24.79 5.43 -9.65
N PHE A 156 -24.25 5.02 -8.49
CA PHE A 156 -24.62 3.77 -7.83
C PHE A 156 -25.94 3.92 -7.08
N PRO A 157 -26.95 3.05 -7.30
CA PRO A 157 -28.21 3.11 -6.56
C PRO A 157 -28.00 2.97 -5.04
N PRO A 158 -28.98 3.38 -4.21
CA PRO A 158 -28.91 3.18 -2.77
C PRO A 158 -28.76 1.68 -2.45
N PRO A 159 -27.95 1.32 -1.44
CA PRO A 159 -27.72 -0.08 -1.09
C PRO A 159 -29.05 -0.76 -0.75
N ARG A 160 -29.42 -1.80 -1.50
CA ARG A 160 -30.63 -2.58 -1.23
C ARG A 160 -30.52 -3.14 0.18
N SER A 161 -31.44 -2.76 1.05
CA SER A 161 -31.49 -3.25 2.43
C SER A 161 -31.59 -4.78 2.40
N ARG A 162 -30.52 -5.46 2.87
CA ARG A 162 -30.50 -6.92 3.02
C ARG A 162 -31.45 -7.28 4.15
N GLY A 163 -32.72 -7.42 3.81
CA GLY A 163 -33.80 -7.70 4.75
C GLY A 163 -33.45 -8.91 5.61
N ARG A 164 -33.39 -8.71 6.94
CA ARG A 164 -33.11 -9.76 7.91
C ARG A 164 -34.27 -10.76 7.87
N ARG A 165 -34.14 -11.82 7.05
CA ARG A 165 -34.99 -13.01 7.17
C ARG A 165 -34.69 -13.64 8.52
N ALA A 166 -35.53 -13.33 9.51
CA ALA A 166 -35.48 -13.96 10.81
C ALA A 166 -35.75 -15.47 10.63
N VAL A 167 -34.75 -16.30 10.94
CA VAL A 167 -34.94 -17.74 11.05
C VAL A 167 -35.46 -18.01 12.45
N ALA A 168 -36.76 -18.29 12.55
CA ALA A 168 -37.44 -18.56 13.81
C ALA A 168 -37.65 -20.07 14.02
N ALA A 169 -36.81 -20.67 14.87
CA ALA A 169 -37.04 -21.94 15.57
C ALA A 169 -36.18 -21.88 16.85
N ALA A 170 -36.68 -21.72 18.07
CA ALA A 170 -37.71 -22.46 18.80
C ALA A 170 -37.25 -23.86 19.23
N GLY A 171 -36.89 -24.04 20.52
CA GLY A 171 -36.59 -25.37 21.07
C GLY A 171 -35.80 -25.42 22.39
N VAL A 172 -36.53 -25.40 23.51
CA VAL A 172 -36.22 -26.08 24.79
C VAL A 172 -35.09 -25.55 25.72
N LEU A 173 -35.50 -25.45 26.99
CA LEU A 173 -34.84 -25.30 28.30
C LEU A 173 -33.52 -26.10 28.49
N ALA A 174 -32.68 -25.87 29.51
CA ALA A 174 -33.00 -25.42 30.88
C ALA A 174 -31.87 -24.68 31.62
N VAL A 175 -32.24 -24.03 32.72
CA VAL A 175 -31.32 -23.49 33.74
C VAL A 175 -31.26 -24.44 34.94
N ALA A 176 -30.06 -24.70 35.46
CA ALA A 176 -29.85 -25.29 36.78
C ALA A 176 -28.65 -24.61 37.46
N VAL A 177 -28.77 -24.32 38.76
CA VAL A 177 -27.79 -23.54 39.53
C VAL A 177 -26.99 -24.46 40.46
N VAL A 178 -25.67 -24.26 40.52
CA VAL A 178 -24.84 -24.68 41.66
C VAL A 178 -23.96 -23.51 42.08
N VAL A 179 -24.13 -23.05 43.32
CA VAL A 179 -23.23 -22.10 44.00
C VAL A 179 -22.34 -22.93 44.93
N GLY A 180 -21.01 -22.78 44.85
CA GLY A 180 -20.11 -23.65 45.62
C GLY A 180 -18.61 -23.34 45.53
N LEU A 181 -18.20 -22.24 46.18
CA LEU A 181 -16.88 -22.00 46.80
C LEU A 181 -15.71 -22.97 46.50
N VAL A 182 -14.70 -22.50 45.75
CA VAL A 182 -13.28 -22.82 45.99
C VAL A 182 -12.49 -21.51 45.98
N ALA A 183 -11.45 -21.43 46.82
CA ALA A 183 -10.79 -20.18 47.19
C ALA A 183 -9.77 -19.63 46.17
N TRP A 184 -9.34 -18.39 46.38
CA TRP A 184 -8.22 -17.75 45.67
C TRP A 184 -6.93 -18.55 45.79
N ALA A 185 -6.20 -18.67 44.67
CA ALA A 185 -4.76 -18.90 44.65
C ALA A 185 -4.13 -18.03 43.54
N PRO A 186 -3.13 -17.17 43.83
CA PRO A 186 -2.53 -16.32 42.82
C PRO A 186 -1.64 -17.15 41.88
N TRP A 187 -1.90 -17.08 40.57
CA TRP A 187 -0.99 -17.61 39.56
C TRP A 187 0.33 -16.84 39.58
N ARG A 188 1.35 -17.43 40.22
CA ARG A 188 2.74 -17.02 40.04
C ARG A 188 3.18 -17.45 38.64
N ALA A 189 3.51 -16.49 37.79
CA ALA A 189 4.17 -16.78 36.53
C ALA A 189 5.51 -17.50 36.81
N PRO A 190 5.88 -18.54 36.04
CA PRO A 190 7.17 -19.20 36.19
C PRO A 190 8.29 -18.26 35.73
N ALA A 191 9.04 -17.71 36.68
CA ALA A 191 10.29 -17.01 36.38
C ALA A 191 11.29 -18.02 35.78
N GLY A 192 11.72 -17.78 34.54
CA GLY A 192 12.56 -18.74 33.80
C GLY A 192 12.56 -18.55 32.28
N ALA A 193 11.62 -17.77 31.72
CA ALA A 193 11.71 -17.28 30.35
C ALA A 193 12.82 -16.23 30.22
N VAL A 194 14.08 -16.68 30.18
CA VAL A 194 15.20 -15.86 29.71
C VAL A 194 14.88 -15.44 28.28
N ALA A 195 14.80 -14.14 28.02
CA ALA A 195 14.59 -13.62 26.68
C ALA A 195 15.70 -14.19 25.76
N ALA A 196 15.31 -15.03 24.80
CA ALA A 196 16.26 -15.67 23.91
C ALA A 196 16.95 -14.58 23.08
N ALA A 197 18.25 -14.38 23.33
CA ALA A 197 19.02 -13.35 22.65
C ALA A 197 18.90 -13.54 21.14
N ARG A 198 18.26 -12.58 20.45
CA ARG A 198 17.97 -12.68 19.02
C ARG A 198 19.27 -12.97 18.26
N PRO A 199 19.31 -13.98 17.37
CA PRO A 199 20.54 -14.39 16.71
C PRO A 199 21.13 -13.24 15.88
N PRO A 200 22.47 -13.15 15.77
CA PRO A 200 23.15 -12.08 15.06
C PRO A 200 22.72 -12.03 13.59
N VAL A 201 22.96 -10.87 12.97
CA VAL A 201 22.65 -10.65 11.55
C VAL A 201 23.50 -11.58 10.69
N ARG A 202 22.84 -12.56 10.06
CA ARG A 202 23.48 -13.67 9.35
C ARG A 202 24.09 -13.27 8.00
N ASP A 203 23.59 -12.19 7.41
CA ASP A 203 24.01 -11.72 6.10
C ASP A 203 24.44 -10.25 6.17
N ARG A 204 25.47 -9.90 5.41
CA ARG A 204 25.93 -8.52 5.19
C ARG A 204 25.97 -8.28 3.69
N TYR A 205 25.81 -7.03 3.27
CA TYR A 205 25.90 -6.67 1.86
C TYR A 205 27.24 -7.14 1.26
N ASP A 206 27.16 -8.01 0.24
CA ASP A 206 28.29 -8.59 -0.47
C ASP A 206 28.54 -7.80 -1.77
N PRO A 207 29.57 -6.93 -1.82
CA PRO A 207 29.85 -6.14 -3.02
C PRO A 207 30.37 -6.97 -4.20
N GLY A 208 30.73 -8.25 -4.01
CA GLY A 208 31.12 -9.15 -5.08
C GLY A 208 29.93 -9.75 -5.85
N LEU A 209 28.73 -9.76 -5.25
CA LEU A 209 27.52 -10.32 -5.84
C LEU A 209 26.83 -9.29 -6.75
N ALA A 210 27.19 -9.33 -8.03
CA ALA A 210 26.65 -8.42 -9.06
C ALA A 210 25.11 -8.53 -9.20
N PRO A 211 24.37 -7.40 -9.21
CA PRO A 211 22.91 -7.41 -9.29
C PRO A 211 22.39 -7.64 -10.71
N GLU A 212 21.33 -8.45 -10.84
CA GLU A 212 20.49 -8.47 -12.04
C GLU A 212 19.66 -7.17 -12.10
N ALA A 213 19.74 -6.42 -13.21
CA ALA A 213 19.07 -5.12 -13.33
C ALA A 213 17.65 -5.26 -13.91
N VAL A 214 16.64 -4.77 -13.18
CA VAL A 214 15.21 -4.88 -13.53
C VAL A 214 14.54 -3.51 -13.63
N ALA A 215 13.42 -3.43 -14.36
CA ALA A 215 12.81 -2.15 -14.72
C ALA A 215 12.02 -1.44 -13.60
N SER A 216 11.67 -2.11 -12.50
CA SER A 216 10.88 -1.54 -11.40
C SER A 216 11.07 -2.30 -10.08
N GLU A 217 10.63 -1.70 -8.97
CA GLU A 217 10.64 -2.37 -7.66
C GLU A 217 9.78 -3.64 -7.62
N SER A 218 8.56 -3.62 -8.17
CA SER A 218 7.74 -4.85 -8.23
C SER A 218 8.48 -5.94 -9.02
N ALA A 219 9.10 -5.59 -10.15
CA ALA A 219 9.90 -6.55 -10.91
C ALA A 219 11.07 -7.10 -10.08
N ALA A 220 11.67 -6.33 -9.16
CA ALA A 220 12.70 -6.84 -8.25
C ALA A 220 12.14 -7.85 -7.25
N TYR A 221 11.03 -7.54 -6.56
CA TYR A 221 10.42 -8.48 -5.61
C TYR A 221 9.89 -9.74 -6.32
N ASP A 222 9.36 -9.61 -7.54
CA ASP A 222 8.91 -10.75 -8.34
C ASP A 222 10.07 -11.61 -8.86
N ARG A 223 11.19 -11.00 -9.25
CA ARG A 223 12.40 -11.72 -9.69
C ARG A 223 13.12 -12.40 -8.52
N LEU A 224 13.21 -11.75 -7.37
CA LEU A 224 13.73 -12.35 -6.13
C LEU A 224 12.86 -13.54 -5.70
N ALA A 225 11.53 -13.39 -5.69
CA ALA A 225 10.62 -14.47 -5.31
C ALA A 225 10.64 -15.64 -6.31
N GLU A 226 10.80 -15.37 -7.61
CA GLU A 226 11.02 -16.41 -8.64
C GLU A 226 12.30 -17.21 -8.36
N LEU A 227 13.43 -16.52 -8.18
CA LEU A 227 14.73 -17.16 -8.03
C LEU A 227 14.86 -17.92 -6.70
N VAL A 228 14.31 -17.38 -5.61
CA VAL A 228 14.23 -18.09 -4.32
C VAL A 228 13.32 -19.31 -4.39
N ALA A 229 12.14 -19.21 -5.04
CA ALA A 229 11.25 -20.36 -5.22
C ALA A 229 11.88 -21.45 -6.10
N GLY A 230 12.61 -21.08 -7.15
CA GLY A 230 13.36 -22.01 -8.00
C GLY A 230 14.44 -22.78 -7.22
N HIS A 231 15.21 -22.10 -6.36
CA HIS A 231 16.21 -22.75 -5.51
C HIS A 231 15.58 -23.71 -4.48
N LEU A 232 14.47 -23.31 -3.84
CA LEU A 232 13.74 -24.18 -2.91
C LEU A 232 13.21 -25.44 -3.61
N ALA A 233 12.61 -25.28 -4.80
CA ALA A 233 12.15 -26.42 -5.59
C ALA A 233 13.30 -27.37 -5.99
N ALA A 234 14.45 -26.82 -6.40
CA ALA A 234 15.64 -27.59 -6.75
C ALA A 234 16.28 -28.32 -5.54
N THR A 235 16.10 -27.80 -4.33
CA THR A 235 16.60 -28.41 -3.08
C THR A 235 15.56 -29.30 -2.38
N GLY A 236 14.37 -29.49 -2.96
CA GLY A 236 13.29 -30.29 -2.38
C GLY A 236 12.61 -29.65 -1.16
N ALA A 237 12.86 -28.36 -0.91
CA ALA A 237 12.24 -27.61 0.17
C ALA A 237 10.92 -26.97 -0.29
N ASP A 238 9.81 -27.27 0.38
CA ASP A 238 8.50 -26.69 0.07
C ASP A 238 8.23 -25.34 0.76
N GLY A 239 9.17 -24.82 1.54
CA GLY A 239 8.97 -23.68 2.41
C GLY A 239 10.23 -23.17 3.11
N LEU A 240 10.12 -21.99 3.70
CA LEU A 240 11.18 -21.28 4.42
C LEU A 240 10.62 -20.48 5.60
N ARG A 241 11.50 -20.02 6.50
CA ARG A 241 11.22 -18.92 7.43
C ARG A 241 11.80 -17.63 6.85
N CYS A 242 11.03 -16.56 6.77
CA CYS A 242 11.58 -15.24 6.49
C CYS A 242 12.31 -14.71 7.73
N ASP A 243 13.39 -13.96 7.53
CA ASP A 243 14.13 -13.26 8.57
C ASP A 243 14.56 -11.89 8.01
N GLY A 244 14.81 -10.94 8.91
CA GLY A 244 14.91 -9.52 8.57
C GLY A 244 16.03 -9.19 7.57
N PHE A 245 15.73 -8.29 6.64
CA PHE A 245 16.69 -7.71 5.70
C PHE A 245 17.42 -6.51 6.33
N ALA A 246 18.73 -6.62 6.51
CA ALA A 246 19.56 -5.54 7.03
C ALA A 246 19.91 -4.50 5.95
N ASP A 247 20.30 -3.29 6.36
CA ASP A 247 21.04 -2.38 5.47
C ASP A 247 22.54 -2.73 5.46
N PHE A 248 23.35 -1.93 4.75
CA PHE A 248 24.79 -2.17 4.60
C PHE A 248 25.59 -1.91 5.89
N THR A 249 25.02 -1.25 6.91
CA THR A 249 25.66 -1.11 8.24
C THR A 249 25.56 -2.41 9.05
N GLY A 250 24.58 -3.26 8.72
CA GLY A 250 24.25 -4.46 9.47
C GLY A 250 23.27 -4.21 10.62
N GLU A 251 22.65 -3.04 10.73
CA GLU A 251 21.52 -2.85 11.65
C GLU A 251 20.27 -3.61 11.12
N ARG A 252 19.64 -4.41 12.00
CA ARG A 252 18.30 -4.99 11.75
C ARG A 252 17.26 -3.88 11.87
N SER A 253 17.12 -3.05 10.85
CA SER A 253 15.88 -2.29 10.64
C SER A 253 14.71 -3.30 10.63
N HIS A 254 13.73 -3.14 11.53
CA HIS A 254 12.89 -4.27 11.97
C HIS A 254 12.24 -5.07 10.83
N GLN A 255 11.89 -4.44 9.70
CA GLN A 255 11.54 -5.12 8.45
C GLN A 255 12.01 -4.34 7.18
N GLY A 256 13.19 -3.71 7.20
CA GLY A 256 13.78 -3.05 6.02
C GLY A 256 12.97 -1.85 5.48
N PRO A 257 12.92 -1.66 4.15
CA PRO A 257 11.93 -0.83 3.45
C PRO A 257 10.69 -1.63 3.02
N GLY A 258 10.34 -2.70 3.74
CA GLY A 258 9.21 -3.58 3.41
C GLY A 258 9.55 -4.83 2.62
N ILE A 259 10.83 -5.18 2.50
CA ILE A 259 11.30 -6.24 1.59
C ILE A 259 10.65 -7.59 1.92
N GLU A 260 10.66 -7.99 3.19
CA GLU A 260 10.00 -9.22 3.66
C GLU A 260 8.50 -9.23 3.35
N PHE A 261 7.82 -8.12 3.60
CA PHE A 261 6.40 -7.98 3.30
C PHE A 261 6.13 -8.04 1.79
N GLN A 262 6.99 -7.48 0.94
CA GLN A 262 6.84 -7.51 -0.51
C GLN A 262 7.19 -8.88 -1.10
N LEU A 263 8.13 -9.62 -0.51
CA LEU A 263 8.51 -10.97 -0.96
C LEU A 263 7.51 -12.05 -0.53
N THR A 264 7.00 -12.00 0.71
CA THR A 264 6.10 -13.03 1.28
C THR A 264 4.89 -13.39 0.40
N PRO A 265 4.04 -12.46 -0.07
CA PRO A 265 2.91 -12.80 -0.94
C PRO A 265 3.36 -13.31 -2.32
N ARG A 266 4.51 -12.85 -2.82
CA ARG A 266 5.08 -13.28 -4.11
C ARG A 266 5.69 -14.68 -4.03
N LEU A 267 6.23 -15.07 -2.87
CA LEU A 267 6.68 -16.44 -2.55
C LEU A 267 5.49 -17.39 -2.38
N LEU A 268 4.45 -16.98 -1.64
CA LEU A 268 3.20 -17.73 -1.47
C LEU A 268 2.51 -17.97 -2.83
N ALA A 269 2.45 -16.95 -3.70
CA ALA A 269 1.92 -17.07 -5.07
C ALA A 269 2.73 -18.03 -5.97
N ARG A 270 3.98 -18.32 -5.59
CA ARG A 270 4.88 -19.30 -6.25
C ARG A 270 4.91 -20.65 -5.53
N GLY A 271 3.99 -20.89 -4.59
CA GLY A 271 3.83 -22.16 -3.88
C GLY A 271 4.76 -22.38 -2.68
N VAL A 272 5.62 -21.41 -2.34
CA VAL A 272 6.54 -21.51 -1.20
C VAL A 272 5.79 -21.28 0.11
N ARG A 273 5.83 -22.26 1.02
CA ARG A 273 5.24 -22.13 2.37
C ARG A 273 6.15 -21.30 3.27
N VAL A 274 5.79 -20.03 3.50
CA VAL A 274 6.41 -19.22 4.57
C VAL A 274 5.90 -19.73 5.93
N ARG A 275 6.79 -19.91 6.91
CA ARG A 275 6.48 -20.47 8.25
C ARG A 275 7.29 -19.75 9.32
N ASP A 276 6.73 -19.55 10.52
CA ASP A 276 7.44 -18.91 11.64
C ASP A 276 8.45 -19.83 12.36
N ALA A 277 8.29 -21.15 12.22
CA ALA A 277 8.98 -22.14 13.05
C ALA A 277 10.47 -22.36 12.67
N ASP A 278 11.31 -22.61 13.69
CA ASP A 278 12.77 -22.84 13.59
C ASP A 278 13.20 -24.13 12.85
N ARG A 279 12.32 -24.76 12.07
CA ARG A 279 12.57 -26.01 11.36
C ARG A 279 12.30 -25.85 9.86
N GLY A 280 13.28 -25.24 9.17
CA GLY A 280 13.32 -25.11 7.73
C GLY A 280 14.51 -24.25 7.27
N PRO A 281 14.70 -24.08 5.95
CA PRO A 281 15.57 -23.05 5.41
C PRO A 281 15.17 -21.65 5.90
N VAL A 282 16.13 -20.74 6.05
CA VAL A 282 15.89 -19.34 6.41
C VAL A 282 16.24 -18.45 5.22
N LEU A 283 15.31 -17.60 4.81
CA LEU A 283 15.56 -16.48 3.90
C LEU A 283 15.94 -15.26 4.72
N ALA A 284 17.15 -14.75 4.53
CA ALA A 284 17.58 -13.45 5.04
C ALA A 284 18.14 -12.62 3.88
N GLY A 285 18.63 -11.41 4.16
CA GLY A 285 19.28 -10.61 3.13
C GLY A 285 19.80 -9.26 3.60
N ALA A 286 20.30 -8.50 2.64
CA ALA A 286 20.85 -7.16 2.83
C ALA A 286 20.39 -6.23 1.71
N TYR A 287 20.42 -4.91 1.93
CA TYR A 287 20.20 -3.93 0.87
C TYR A 287 21.16 -2.74 0.93
N THR A 288 21.39 -2.12 -0.23
CA THR A 288 22.19 -0.89 -0.37
C THR A 288 21.67 -0.03 -1.52
N VAL A 289 22.29 1.12 -1.77
CA VAL A 289 21.96 2.01 -2.89
C VAL A 289 23.23 2.43 -3.63
N ALA A 290 23.37 1.93 -4.86
CA ALA A 290 24.56 2.08 -5.71
C ALA A 290 24.18 2.44 -7.15
N ALA A 291 25.18 2.63 -8.03
CA ALA A 291 24.97 2.90 -9.45
C ALA A 291 24.80 1.58 -10.25
N ILE A 292 23.58 1.34 -10.75
CA ILE A 292 23.16 0.10 -11.42
C ILE A 292 22.98 0.38 -12.91
N ASP A 293 23.40 -0.55 -13.77
CA ASP A 293 23.20 -0.44 -15.23
C ASP A 293 21.71 -0.46 -15.60
N SER A 294 21.32 0.42 -16.51
CA SER A 294 19.93 0.52 -16.97
C SER A 294 19.60 -0.60 -17.97
N PRO A 295 18.54 -1.40 -17.74
CA PRO A 295 18.10 -2.41 -18.70
C PRO A 295 17.50 -1.78 -19.97
N THR A 296 17.13 -0.49 -19.92
CA THR A 296 16.54 0.25 -21.06
C THR A 296 17.50 1.23 -21.73
N LEU A 297 18.52 1.73 -21.02
CA LEU A 297 19.50 2.69 -21.53
C LEU A 297 20.91 2.10 -21.53
N LYS A 298 21.25 1.40 -22.62
CA LYS A 298 22.53 0.67 -22.81
C LYS A 298 23.75 1.54 -22.46
N GLY A 299 24.59 1.05 -21.54
CA GLY A 299 25.83 1.71 -21.13
C GLY A 299 25.61 2.95 -20.24
N LYS A 300 24.44 3.08 -19.61
CA LYS A 300 24.14 4.13 -18.62
C LYS A 300 23.82 3.49 -17.28
N LYS A 301 24.36 4.08 -16.21
CA LYS A 301 24.04 3.72 -14.83
C LYS A 301 23.26 4.82 -14.15
N PHE A 302 22.36 4.46 -13.24
CA PHE A 302 21.61 5.37 -12.38
C PHE A 302 21.70 4.88 -10.93
N LEU A 303 21.56 5.79 -9.96
CA LEU A 303 21.39 5.39 -8.57
C LEU A 303 20.11 4.55 -8.44
N GLY A 304 20.20 3.49 -7.66
CA GLY A 304 19.09 2.58 -7.45
C GLY A 304 19.32 1.66 -6.25
N PRO A 305 18.26 1.12 -5.62
CA PRO A 305 18.42 0.09 -4.61
C PRO A 305 18.92 -1.22 -5.22
N ILE A 306 19.85 -1.86 -4.52
CA ILE A 306 20.19 -3.27 -4.68
C ILE A 306 19.62 -4.01 -3.48
N ILE A 307 18.86 -5.06 -3.74
CA ILE A 307 18.36 -6.00 -2.73
C ILE A 307 19.08 -7.32 -2.94
N GLN A 308 19.74 -7.81 -1.90
CA GLN A 308 20.37 -9.12 -1.85
C GLN A 308 19.55 -10.06 -0.97
N ALA A 309 19.37 -11.29 -1.41
CA ALA A 309 18.64 -12.32 -0.68
C ALA A 309 19.44 -13.62 -0.64
N SER A 310 19.48 -14.25 0.52
CA SER A 310 20.30 -15.42 0.85
C SER A 310 19.45 -16.50 1.51
N VAL A 311 19.52 -17.75 1.01
CA VAL A 311 18.79 -18.90 1.58
C VAL A 311 19.76 -19.82 2.31
N TYR A 312 19.65 -19.84 3.64
CA TYR A 312 20.42 -20.69 4.54
C TYR A 312 19.68 -22.01 4.77
N PRO A 313 20.33 -23.18 4.61
CA PRO A 313 19.75 -24.46 5.05
C PRO A 313 19.45 -24.46 6.56
N ALA A 314 18.54 -25.34 6.98
CA ALA A 314 18.17 -25.49 8.38
C ALA A 314 19.41 -25.79 9.25
N GLY A 315 19.72 -24.90 10.20
CA GLY A 315 20.88 -25.03 11.09
C GLY A 315 22.25 -24.71 10.47
N ALA A 316 22.31 -24.23 9.22
CA ALA A 316 23.58 -23.84 8.58
C ALA A 316 23.88 -22.35 8.78
N ASP A 317 25.17 -22.00 8.90
CA ASP A 317 25.64 -20.61 8.99
C ASP A 317 26.11 -20.04 7.64
N ALA A 318 26.28 -20.89 6.62
CA ALA A 318 26.55 -20.49 5.25
C ALA A 318 25.27 -20.58 4.37
N PRO A 319 25.02 -19.62 3.47
CA PRO A 319 23.89 -19.70 2.56
C PRO A 319 24.14 -20.72 1.44
N SER A 320 23.11 -21.49 1.11
CA SER A 320 23.08 -22.41 -0.03
C SER A 320 22.80 -21.73 -1.37
N PHE A 321 22.31 -20.49 -1.32
CA PHE A 321 21.96 -19.67 -2.46
C PHE A 321 22.06 -18.20 -2.10
N ARG A 322 22.54 -17.38 -3.04
CA ARG A 322 22.57 -15.93 -2.98
C ARG A 322 22.10 -15.35 -4.31
N VAL A 323 21.35 -14.26 -4.25
CA VAL A 323 20.94 -13.47 -5.42
C VAL A 323 20.99 -11.98 -5.08
N ALA A 324 21.35 -11.15 -6.06
CA ALA A 324 21.22 -9.70 -5.99
C ALA A 324 20.34 -9.22 -7.15
N VAL A 325 19.38 -8.34 -6.87
CA VAL A 325 18.53 -7.69 -7.88
C VAL A 325 18.55 -6.18 -7.65
N GLY A 326 18.71 -5.42 -8.73
CA GLY A 326 18.92 -3.98 -8.70
C GLY A 326 17.89 -3.22 -9.54
N VAL A 327 17.38 -2.11 -9.00
CA VAL A 327 16.39 -1.25 -9.67
C VAL A 327 17.03 0.10 -9.96
N PRO A 328 17.46 0.43 -11.21
CA PRO A 328 18.13 1.69 -11.54
C PRO A 328 17.14 2.88 -11.63
N GLU A 329 16.49 3.17 -10.51
CA GLU A 329 15.47 4.21 -10.35
C GLU A 329 15.89 5.17 -9.19
N PRO A 330 16.25 6.44 -9.49
CA PRO A 330 16.82 7.34 -8.47
C PRO A 330 15.89 7.76 -7.34
N LEU A 331 14.57 7.82 -7.54
CA LEU A 331 13.62 8.16 -6.48
C LEU A 331 13.44 6.97 -5.52
N ALA A 332 13.46 5.74 -6.04
CA ALA A 332 13.60 4.54 -5.22
C ALA A 332 14.92 4.57 -4.42
N ALA A 333 16.04 4.96 -5.04
CA ALA A 333 17.31 5.16 -4.33
C ALA A 333 17.21 6.18 -3.18
N ALA A 334 16.52 7.30 -3.40
CA ALA A 334 16.29 8.29 -2.34
C ALA A 334 15.41 7.74 -1.22
N ARG A 335 14.33 6.99 -1.52
CA ARG A 335 13.49 6.33 -0.51
C ARG A 335 14.28 5.27 0.29
N PHE A 336 15.14 4.51 -0.39
CA PHE A 336 16.07 3.57 0.24
C PHE A 336 17.22 4.25 1.02
N ARG A 337 17.43 5.56 0.87
CA ARG A 337 18.33 6.40 1.71
C ARG A 337 17.60 7.35 2.67
N GLY A 338 16.27 7.45 2.61
CA GLY A 338 15.49 8.47 3.33
C GLY A 338 15.76 9.93 2.91
N THR A 339 16.39 10.17 1.75
CA THR A 339 16.82 11.50 1.32
C THR A 339 15.64 12.34 0.81
N VAL A 340 15.59 13.62 1.19
CA VAL A 340 14.49 14.54 0.85
C VAL A 340 14.65 15.10 -0.56
N VAL A 341 13.98 14.50 -1.53
CA VAL A 341 13.95 14.98 -2.92
C VAL A 341 12.83 16.02 -3.08
N GLY A 342 13.09 17.08 -3.85
CA GLY A 342 12.05 17.99 -4.34
C GLY A 342 11.03 17.28 -5.23
N ASP A 343 9.99 17.97 -5.69
CA ASP A 343 9.00 17.32 -6.55
C ASP A 343 9.55 17.03 -7.96
N VAL A 344 9.39 15.79 -8.41
CA VAL A 344 9.93 15.29 -9.68
C VAL A 344 8.81 14.61 -10.45
N GLY A 345 8.04 15.42 -11.20
CA GLY A 345 6.78 14.98 -11.83
C GLY A 345 6.92 13.71 -12.68
N ALA A 346 5.88 12.89 -12.73
CA ALA A 346 5.93 11.48 -13.17
C ALA A 346 6.56 11.23 -14.56
N GLY A 347 6.46 12.18 -15.50
CA GLY A 347 7.09 12.10 -16.83
C GLY A 347 8.60 12.43 -16.86
N SER A 348 9.22 12.76 -15.73
CA SER A 348 10.64 13.13 -15.65
C SER A 348 11.55 11.96 -16.02
N SER A 349 12.57 12.21 -16.85
CA SER A 349 13.56 11.19 -17.24
C SER A 349 14.42 10.73 -16.05
N LEU A 350 15.03 9.55 -16.16
CA LEU A 350 15.96 9.03 -15.14
C LEU A 350 17.12 10.00 -14.86
N TYR A 351 17.58 10.77 -15.86
CA TYR A 351 18.58 11.83 -15.68
C TYR A 351 18.05 13.00 -14.82
N ALA A 352 16.80 13.43 -15.03
CA ALA A 352 16.20 14.49 -14.22
C ALA A 352 15.97 14.02 -12.77
N ARG A 353 15.58 12.75 -12.57
CA ARG A 353 15.46 12.13 -11.24
C ARG A 353 16.82 12.05 -10.55
N GLN A 354 17.83 11.51 -11.22
CA GLN A 354 19.22 11.43 -10.75
C GLN A 354 19.73 12.80 -10.29
N ALA A 355 19.62 13.82 -11.12
CA ALA A 355 20.11 15.18 -10.84
C ALA A 355 19.33 15.93 -9.74
N GLN A 356 18.16 15.43 -9.32
CA GLN A 356 17.44 15.92 -8.14
C GLN A 356 17.86 15.18 -6.87
N VAL A 357 18.11 13.87 -6.97
CA VAL A 357 18.59 13.01 -5.88
C VAL A 357 20.02 13.35 -5.49
N GLU A 358 20.86 13.75 -6.45
CA GLU A 358 22.21 14.28 -6.21
C GLU A 358 22.23 15.67 -5.54
N LYS A 359 21.12 16.42 -5.60
CA LYS A 359 20.93 17.73 -4.95
C LYS A 359 20.14 17.64 -3.64
N ALA A 360 19.55 16.48 -3.36
CA ALA A 360 18.72 16.26 -2.18
C ALA A 360 19.57 16.33 -0.91
N ALA A 361 19.15 17.15 0.05
CA ALA A 361 19.88 17.31 1.30
C ALA A 361 19.70 16.07 2.20
N THR A 362 20.80 15.59 2.78
CA THR A 362 20.74 14.66 3.91
C THR A 362 20.05 15.37 5.09
N PRO A 363 19.02 14.77 5.71
CA PRO A 363 18.38 15.37 6.88
C PRO A 363 19.35 15.37 8.08
N VAL A 364 19.11 16.31 9.00
CA VAL A 364 19.95 16.56 10.17
C VAL A 364 19.07 16.50 11.43
N LEU A 365 19.58 15.93 12.52
CA LEU A 365 18.91 15.97 13.81
C LEU A 365 19.24 17.26 14.55
N ASP A 366 18.21 17.99 14.97
CA ASP A 366 18.30 19.27 15.64
C ASP A 366 16.92 19.62 16.26
N LEU A 367 16.89 20.51 17.26
CA LEU A 367 15.67 20.92 17.98
C LEU A 367 14.83 19.75 18.55
N GLY A 368 15.44 18.61 18.83
CA GLY A 368 14.75 17.39 19.28
C GLY A 368 13.94 16.67 18.18
N GLY A 369 14.15 17.02 16.91
CA GLY A 369 13.46 16.45 15.76
C GLY A 369 14.39 16.22 14.56
N ALA A 370 13.79 15.87 13.43
CA ALA A 370 14.45 15.80 12.12
C ALA A 370 14.18 17.08 11.32
N ARG A 371 15.23 17.70 10.77
CA ARG A 371 15.16 18.82 9.81
C ARG A 371 15.61 18.36 8.42
N ALA A 372 15.00 18.89 7.36
CA ALA A 372 15.24 18.49 5.97
C ALA A 372 16.57 19.06 5.39
N GLY A 373 17.63 19.05 6.20
CA GLY A 373 18.87 19.78 6.01
C GLY A 373 19.01 20.93 7.02
N GLY A 374 20.24 21.24 7.45
CA GLY A 374 20.53 22.17 8.56
C GLY A 374 20.08 23.63 8.36
N ALA A 375 19.78 24.03 7.11
CA ALA A 375 19.21 25.34 6.78
C ALA A 375 17.68 25.32 6.60
N SER A 376 17.02 24.16 6.64
CA SER A 376 15.57 24.07 6.41
C SER A 376 14.78 24.67 7.60
N PRO A 377 13.80 25.57 7.36
CA PRO A 377 12.98 26.12 8.44
C PRO A 377 11.96 25.13 9.01
N PHE A 378 11.84 23.93 8.44
CA PHE A 378 10.85 22.93 8.82
C PHE A 378 11.49 21.79 9.64
N ALA A 379 10.79 21.36 10.69
CA ALA A 379 11.17 20.20 11.50
C ALA A 379 9.97 19.31 11.85
N LEU A 380 10.27 18.03 12.15
CA LEU A 380 9.33 16.98 12.48
C LEU A 380 9.86 16.21 13.70
N ALA A 381 9.05 16.07 14.75
CA ALA A 381 9.39 15.24 15.91
C ALA A 381 8.19 14.37 16.33
N LEU A 382 8.47 13.18 16.86
CA LEU A 382 7.48 12.35 17.55
C LEU A 382 7.57 12.68 19.03
N VAL A 383 6.44 12.89 19.70
CA VAL A 383 6.37 13.31 21.11
C VAL A 383 5.44 12.38 21.86
N ARG A 384 5.83 11.84 23.03
CA ARG A 384 4.94 10.99 23.83
C ARG A 384 3.72 11.83 24.26
N ARG A 385 2.51 11.30 24.09
CA ARG A 385 1.28 12.06 24.30
C ARG A 385 1.21 12.62 25.73
N GLY A 386 0.87 13.90 25.87
CA GLY A 386 0.87 14.60 27.16
C GLY A 386 2.27 14.98 27.72
N SER A 387 3.36 14.71 26.99
CA SER A 387 4.72 15.14 27.33
C SER A 387 5.14 16.34 26.47
N ALA A 388 6.01 17.20 27.00
CA ALA A 388 6.72 18.19 26.19
C ALA A 388 7.90 17.56 25.41
N THR A 389 8.45 16.45 25.91
CA THR A 389 9.72 15.85 25.48
C THR A 389 9.53 14.89 24.29
N PRO A 390 10.24 15.11 23.15
CA PRO A 390 10.26 14.18 22.03
C PRO A 390 10.81 12.79 22.37
N PHE A 391 10.45 11.79 21.56
CA PHE A 391 11.19 10.53 21.51
C PHE A 391 12.61 10.77 21.00
N PRO A 392 13.65 10.13 21.57
CA PRO A 392 15.03 10.32 21.14
C PRO A 392 15.22 9.78 19.71
N LEU A 393 15.66 10.65 18.80
CA LEU A 393 15.97 10.27 17.43
C LEU A 393 17.44 9.90 17.26
N ARG A 394 17.72 8.88 16.44
CA ARG A 394 19.06 8.49 15.97
C ARG A 394 19.18 8.73 14.47
N LEU A 395 20.37 9.02 13.97
CA LEU A 395 20.64 9.22 12.54
C LEU A 395 21.51 8.06 12.02
N THR A 396 20.90 7.10 11.33
CA THR A 396 21.60 6.03 10.60
C THR A 396 21.44 6.29 9.11
N ASP A 397 22.53 6.33 8.34
CA ASP A 397 22.54 6.54 6.87
C ASP A 397 21.71 7.72 6.34
N GLY A 398 21.61 8.80 7.12
CA GLY A 398 20.78 9.96 6.75
C GLY A 398 19.28 9.73 6.94
N ARG A 399 18.88 8.81 7.82
CA ARG A 399 17.49 8.56 8.24
C ARG A 399 17.33 8.80 9.73
N ALA A 400 16.30 9.56 10.09
CA ALA A 400 15.89 9.73 11.48
C ALA A 400 15.07 8.52 11.95
N TRP A 401 15.53 7.87 13.02
CA TRP A 401 14.90 6.71 13.65
C TRP A 401 14.48 7.02 15.09
N ALA A 402 13.20 6.80 15.41
CA ALA A 402 12.69 6.76 16.78
C ALA A 402 12.60 5.31 17.27
N THR A 403 12.92 5.06 18.54
CA THR A 403 12.61 3.79 19.22
C THR A 403 11.40 3.99 20.12
N MET A 404 10.41 3.11 20.01
CA MET A 404 9.12 3.21 20.70
C MET A 404 8.71 1.83 21.24
N ALA A 405 7.88 1.79 22.28
CA ALA A 405 7.32 0.55 22.81
C ALA A 405 5.97 0.24 22.17
N LYS A 406 5.60 -1.04 22.12
CA LYS A 406 4.24 -1.47 21.78
C LYS A 406 3.24 -0.89 22.79
N GLY A 407 2.20 -0.20 22.29
CA GLY A 407 1.24 0.53 23.12
C GLY A 407 1.66 1.94 23.53
N ASP A 408 2.79 2.49 23.05
CA ASP A 408 3.06 3.93 23.18
C ASP A 408 1.97 4.74 22.45
N GLU A 409 1.44 5.76 23.13
CA GLU A 409 0.67 6.84 22.50
C GLU A 409 1.56 8.05 22.20
N PHE A 410 1.43 8.62 21.00
CA PHE A 410 2.24 9.76 20.58
C PHE A 410 1.43 10.83 19.84
N ALA A 411 1.98 12.04 19.83
CA ALA A 411 1.60 13.15 18.99
C ALA A 411 2.76 13.50 18.04
N ILE A 412 2.45 14.19 16.94
CA ILE A 412 3.42 14.56 15.90
C ILE A 412 3.63 16.06 15.95
N ARG A 413 4.80 16.51 16.41
CA ARG A 413 5.16 17.94 16.47
C ARG A 413 5.71 18.40 15.13
N LEU A 414 5.07 19.40 14.57
CA LEU A 414 5.44 20.09 13.34
C LEU A 414 5.99 21.47 13.69
N THR A 415 7.18 21.80 13.20
CA THR A 415 7.80 23.13 13.40
C THR A 415 7.88 23.86 12.07
N ASN A 416 7.47 25.13 12.06
CA ASN A 416 7.57 26.04 10.92
C ASN A 416 8.30 27.33 11.33
N ARG A 417 9.58 27.47 10.99
CA ARG A 417 10.36 28.71 11.20
C ARG A 417 10.40 29.61 9.96
N ALA A 418 9.53 29.40 8.97
CA ALA A 418 9.40 30.28 7.81
C ALA A 418 8.53 31.51 8.14
N ALA A 419 8.67 32.56 7.33
CA ALA A 419 7.91 33.81 7.44
C ALA A 419 6.48 33.73 6.84
N TYR A 420 6.00 32.52 6.54
CA TYR A 420 4.68 32.23 5.98
C TYR A 420 4.06 31.00 6.67
N ASP A 421 2.74 30.89 6.66
CA ASP A 421 2.04 29.72 7.18
C ASP A 421 2.37 28.48 6.34
N ALA A 422 2.52 27.33 6.99
CA ALA A 422 2.67 26.05 6.32
C ALA A 422 1.33 25.29 6.34
N ALA A 423 0.88 24.82 5.18
CA ALA A 423 -0.07 23.72 5.10
C ALA A 423 0.76 22.43 5.05
N VAL A 424 0.58 21.56 6.04
CA VAL A 424 1.34 20.31 6.15
C VAL A 424 0.40 19.14 5.91
N GLU A 425 0.61 18.42 4.80
CA GLU A 425 0.05 17.07 4.68
C GLU A 425 0.88 16.16 5.57
N VAL A 426 0.25 15.58 6.59
CA VAL A 426 0.88 14.60 7.47
C VAL A 426 0.27 13.25 7.14
N THR A 427 1.13 12.30 6.78
CA THR A 427 0.74 10.90 6.70
C THR A 427 1.43 10.13 7.83
N VAL A 428 0.61 9.55 8.71
CA VAL A 428 1.08 8.41 9.49
C VAL A 428 0.87 7.22 8.58
N ASP A 429 1.95 6.52 8.28
CA ASP A 429 1.87 5.29 7.52
C ASP A 429 1.23 5.45 6.14
N GLY A 430 1.52 6.56 5.44
CA GLY A 430 0.97 6.85 4.11
C GLY A 430 -0.54 7.12 4.06
N GLU A 431 -1.22 6.99 5.21
CA GLU A 431 -2.59 7.36 5.43
C GLU A 431 -2.61 8.81 5.97
N ASN A 432 -3.34 9.70 5.32
CA ASN A 432 -3.46 11.08 5.80
C ASN A 432 -4.15 11.08 7.18
N VAL A 433 -3.57 11.81 8.13
CA VAL A 433 -4.08 11.89 9.51
C VAL A 433 -5.39 12.68 9.63
N VAL A 434 -5.77 13.40 8.58
CA VAL A 434 -7.02 14.16 8.45
C VAL A 434 -7.99 13.38 7.55
N ASP A 435 -9.23 13.21 8.00
CA ASP A 435 -10.23 12.41 7.30
C ASP A 435 -10.60 12.97 5.90
N GLY A 436 -10.18 12.26 4.87
CA GLY A 436 -10.48 12.56 3.46
C GLY A 436 -11.92 12.28 3.01
N SER A 437 -12.90 12.29 3.91
CA SER A 437 -14.32 12.30 3.55
C SER A 437 -14.72 13.62 2.87
N ASP A 438 -14.08 14.74 3.24
CA ASP A 438 -14.00 15.96 2.43
C ASP A 438 -12.61 16.03 1.74
N PRO A 439 -12.53 15.94 0.39
CA PRO A 439 -11.26 16.03 -0.32
C PRO A 439 -10.57 17.41 -0.22
N LYS A 440 -11.24 18.44 0.29
CA LYS A 440 -10.63 19.74 0.63
C LYS A 440 -9.83 19.70 1.95
N LEU A 441 -10.22 18.85 2.89
CA LEU A 441 -9.69 18.85 4.26
C LEU A 441 -8.48 17.90 4.41
N ARG A 442 -7.35 18.28 3.80
CA ARG A 442 -6.16 17.41 3.62
C ARG A 442 -4.88 17.81 4.37
N CYS A 443 -4.85 18.97 5.04
CA CYS A 443 -3.64 19.52 5.66
C CYS A 443 -3.84 20.08 7.07
N VAL A 444 -2.80 19.98 7.90
CA VAL A 444 -2.66 20.68 9.17
C VAL A 444 -1.98 22.03 8.94
N ARG A 445 -2.64 23.15 9.30
CA ARG A 445 -2.01 24.48 9.29
C ARG A 445 -1.04 24.63 10.46
N VAL A 446 0.22 24.97 10.18
CA VAL A 446 1.25 25.34 11.16
C VAL A 446 1.63 26.82 10.94
N PRO A 447 1.37 27.74 11.89
CA PRO A 447 1.58 29.17 11.69
C PRO A 447 3.03 29.56 11.35
N ALA A 448 3.20 30.68 10.66
CA ALA A 448 4.51 31.31 10.46
C ALA A 448 5.27 31.47 11.80
N GLY A 449 6.53 31.05 11.84
CA GLY A 449 7.38 31.06 13.05
C GLY A 449 6.99 30.08 14.18
N GLY A 450 5.86 29.37 14.04
CA GLY A 450 5.22 28.58 15.10
C GLY A 450 5.43 27.07 15.04
N GLU A 451 4.78 26.38 15.97
CA GLU A 451 4.78 24.92 16.10
C GLU A 451 3.36 24.41 16.32
N ARG A 452 3.10 23.15 15.99
CA ARG A 452 1.80 22.51 16.22
C ARG A 452 1.93 21.00 16.39
N ASP A 453 1.25 20.48 17.40
CA ASP A 453 1.16 19.04 17.67
C ASP A 453 -0.11 18.47 17.04
N VAL A 454 0.04 17.32 16.37
CA VAL A 454 -1.06 16.51 15.85
C VAL A 454 -1.31 15.35 16.82
N GLU A 455 -2.41 15.44 17.57
CA GLU A 455 -2.76 14.53 18.68
C GLU A 455 -3.37 13.18 18.24
N GLY A 456 -3.60 12.97 16.94
CA GLY A 456 -4.20 11.74 16.44
C GLY A 456 -4.85 11.87 15.06
N TRP A 457 -5.54 10.81 14.67
CA TRP A 457 -6.40 10.73 13.49
C TRP A 457 -7.62 11.63 13.67
N TYR A 458 -7.68 12.75 12.96
CA TYR A 458 -8.80 13.69 12.97
C TYR A 458 -9.91 13.24 12.03
N THR A 459 -11.12 13.09 12.55
CA THR A 459 -12.36 12.89 11.78
C THR A 459 -13.23 14.13 11.90
N HIS A 460 -13.63 14.70 10.75
CA HIS A 460 -14.54 15.85 10.72
C HIS A 460 -15.98 15.44 11.05
N GLY A 461 -16.78 16.39 11.50
CA GLY A 461 -18.18 16.19 11.86
C GLY A 461 -18.99 17.48 11.70
N ASP A 462 -20.31 17.32 11.68
CA ASP A 462 -21.23 18.41 11.36
C ASP A 462 -21.06 19.61 12.31
N GLY A 463 -21.13 20.82 11.74
CA GLY A 463 -21.03 22.08 12.50
C GLY A 463 -19.64 22.41 13.04
N GLY A 464 -18.57 21.73 12.60
CA GLY A 464 -17.20 22.01 13.02
C GLY A 464 -16.75 21.29 14.30
N ALA A 465 -17.61 20.42 14.86
CA ALA A 465 -17.19 19.44 15.85
C ALA A 465 -16.35 18.34 15.17
N GLY A 466 -15.24 17.94 15.78
CA GLY A 466 -14.43 16.81 15.29
C GLY A 466 -14.10 15.81 16.39
N THR A 467 -13.54 14.67 15.99
CA THR A 467 -12.96 13.69 16.92
C THR A 467 -11.53 13.39 16.54
N ASN A 468 -10.62 13.35 17.53
CA ASN A 468 -9.28 12.82 17.38
C ASN A 468 -9.23 11.43 18.02
N LYS A 469 -8.67 10.45 17.32
CA LYS A 469 -8.29 9.14 17.88
C LYS A 469 -6.77 9.07 17.95
N ALA A 470 -6.19 8.81 19.13
CA ALA A 470 -4.74 8.86 19.31
C ALA A 470 -3.99 7.93 18.36
N PHE A 471 -2.72 8.27 18.05
CA PHE A 471 -1.82 7.35 17.36
C PHE A 471 -1.28 6.32 18.37
N VAL A 472 -1.47 5.03 18.09
CA VAL A 472 -1.09 3.93 19.00
C VAL A 472 -0.25 2.89 18.27
N VAL A 473 0.93 2.57 18.79
CA VAL A 473 1.78 1.50 18.26
C VAL A 473 1.12 0.14 18.51
N THR A 474 0.76 -0.59 17.45
CA THR A 474 -0.02 -1.84 17.52
C THR A 474 0.27 -2.77 16.35
N GLU A 475 -0.29 -3.99 16.37
CA GLU A 475 -0.13 -4.98 15.29
C GLU A 475 -0.66 -4.48 13.95
N PHE A 476 -0.06 -4.91 12.84
CA PHE A 476 -0.44 -4.43 11.51
C PHE A 476 -1.92 -4.71 11.19
N GLU A 477 -2.46 -5.87 11.56
CA GLU A 477 -3.88 -6.23 11.35
C GLU A 477 -4.86 -5.35 12.15
N ARG A 478 -4.34 -4.56 13.11
CA ARG A 478 -5.08 -3.61 13.94
C ARG A 478 -4.69 -2.14 13.65
N SER A 479 -3.82 -1.93 12.66
CA SER A 479 -3.40 -0.62 12.18
C SER A 479 -4.41 -0.03 11.18
N VAL A 480 -4.41 1.29 11.01
CA VAL A 480 -5.31 1.96 10.04
C VAL A 480 -5.04 1.52 8.62
N ALA A 481 -3.77 1.32 8.28
CA ALA A 481 -3.38 0.82 6.98
C ALA A 481 -3.68 -0.68 6.80
N GLY A 482 -3.64 -1.48 7.88
CA GLY A 482 -4.11 -2.86 7.87
C GLY A 482 -5.59 -2.99 7.55
N GLU A 483 -6.44 -2.14 8.17
CA GLU A 483 -7.87 -2.04 7.80
C GLU A 483 -8.05 -1.75 6.30
N ARG A 484 -7.23 -0.84 5.77
CA ARG A 484 -7.25 -0.39 4.36
C ARG A 484 -6.51 -1.33 3.40
N LYS A 485 -5.83 -2.37 3.92
CA LYS A 485 -4.90 -3.25 3.19
C LYS A 485 -3.77 -2.50 2.48
N GLN A 486 -3.43 -1.31 2.97
CA GLN A 486 -2.39 -0.45 2.41
C GLN A 486 -1.01 -0.89 2.93
N THR A 487 -0.48 -1.92 2.28
CA THR A 487 0.87 -2.46 2.50
C THR A 487 1.96 -1.52 1.98
N GLU A 488 1.56 -0.63 1.08
CA GLU A 488 2.25 0.59 0.65
C GLU A 488 1.68 1.84 1.34
N GLY A 489 1.57 1.82 2.65
CA GLY A 489 1.40 3.06 3.39
C GLY A 489 2.73 3.60 3.89
N VAL A 490 3.51 2.73 4.52
CA VAL A 490 3.19 2.42 5.91
C VAL A 490 4.39 2.95 6.80
N GLY A 491 4.38 3.09 8.13
CA GLY A 491 5.53 3.03 9.07
C GLY A 491 6.61 4.10 9.05
N VAL A 492 6.36 5.15 8.29
CA VAL A 492 7.16 6.35 8.21
C VAL A 492 6.20 7.48 8.53
N VAL A 493 6.39 8.15 9.65
CA VAL A 493 5.67 9.40 9.88
C VAL A 493 6.26 10.42 8.92
N SER A 494 5.44 10.83 7.95
CA SER A 494 5.85 11.74 6.89
C SER A 494 5.08 13.05 7.00
N ALA A 495 5.80 14.16 6.87
CA ALA A 495 5.24 15.50 6.86
C ALA A 495 5.72 16.25 5.61
N TYR A 496 4.79 16.61 4.73
CA TYR A 496 5.02 17.34 3.50
C TYR A 496 4.61 18.79 3.72
N PHE A 497 5.59 19.70 3.74
CA PHE A 497 5.37 21.12 4.06
C PHE A 497 5.15 21.91 2.77
N HIS A 498 4.00 22.57 2.65
CA HIS A 498 3.64 23.48 1.56
C HIS A 498 3.50 24.89 2.13
N ALA A 499 3.82 25.93 1.34
CA ALA A 499 3.42 27.28 1.71
C ALA A 499 1.89 27.41 1.65
N ALA A 500 1.30 28.18 2.56
CA ALA A 500 -0.13 28.45 2.60
C ALA A 500 -0.41 29.93 2.87
N TRP A 501 -1.48 30.45 2.27
CA TRP A 501 -1.83 31.87 2.40
C TRP A 501 -3.34 32.13 2.20
N GLU A 502 -3.78 33.26 2.74
CA GLU A 502 -5.07 33.88 2.49
C GLU A 502 -4.80 35.14 1.64
N GLY A 503 -5.30 35.19 0.40
CA GLY A 503 -5.06 36.32 -0.53
C GLY A 503 -3.93 36.09 -1.55
N ALA A 504 -2.94 36.98 -1.57
CA ALA A 504 -1.87 36.96 -2.58
C ALA A 504 -0.78 35.91 -2.27
N PRO A 505 -0.24 35.20 -3.27
CA PRO A 505 0.76 34.16 -3.05
C PRO A 505 2.13 34.72 -2.65
N PRO A 506 2.94 33.95 -1.90
CA PRO A 506 4.37 34.18 -1.80
C PRO A 506 5.01 34.32 -3.19
N ALA A 507 5.95 35.25 -3.33
CA ALA A 507 6.48 35.69 -4.63
C ALA A 507 7.19 34.61 -5.47
N ASP A 508 7.39 33.41 -4.92
CA ASP A 508 8.07 32.27 -5.54
C ASP A 508 7.16 31.04 -5.75
N GLU A 509 5.83 31.19 -5.69
CA GLU A 509 4.88 30.11 -5.95
C GLU A 509 4.49 29.95 -7.44
N ARG A 510 4.74 28.75 -7.99
CA ARG A 510 4.23 28.26 -9.28
C ARG A 510 4.25 26.71 -9.29
N GLY A 511 3.14 26.07 -9.69
CA GLY A 511 3.06 24.63 -10.00
C GLY A 511 2.26 23.77 -9.00
N THR A 512 1.63 22.69 -9.49
CA THR A 512 0.55 21.92 -8.84
C THR A 512 0.93 20.54 -8.28
N GLU A 513 0.27 20.17 -7.18
CA GLU A 513 -0.22 18.84 -6.71
C GLU A 513 0.65 17.55 -6.73
N ALA A 514 0.49 16.71 -5.68
CA ALA A 514 1.17 15.41 -5.47
C ALA A 514 0.33 14.39 -4.65
N ARG A 515 0.82 13.14 -4.49
CA ARG A 515 0.27 12.05 -3.62
C ARG A 515 1.39 11.06 -3.13
N SER A 516 1.05 9.93 -2.45
CA SER A 516 1.74 9.23 -1.32
C SER A 516 2.76 8.05 -1.57
N VAL A 517 3.21 7.33 -0.48
CA VAL A 517 3.86 5.94 -0.29
C VAL A 517 5.35 5.82 0.29
N PRO A 518 5.96 4.65 0.73
CA PRO A 518 5.67 3.89 2.00
C PRO A 518 6.76 3.02 2.80
N THR A 519 6.39 2.45 3.98
CA THR A 519 6.82 1.15 4.66
C THR A 519 6.72 0.94 6.27
N TYR A 520 5.63 0.40 6.92
CA TYR A 520 5.29 -0.14 8.34
C TYR A 520 3.99 0.31 9.16
N GLY A 521 3.64 0.05 10.46
CA GLY A 521 2.19 0.26 10.94
C GLY A 521 1.80 0.81 12.35
N ILE A 522 0.69 1.60 12.44
CA ILE A 522 0.06 2.33 13.59
C ILE A 522 -1.50 2.26 13.60
N GLY A 523 -2.11 2.15 14.78
CA GLY A 523 -3.57 2.09 14.99
C GLY A 523 -4.22 3.35 15.58
N ARG A 524 -5.47 3.21 16.02
CA ARG A 524 -6.31 4.25 16.63
C ARG A 524 -6.57 3.96 18.11
N GLY A 525 -6.27 4.93 18.97
CA GLY A 525 -6.68 4.94 20.37
C GLY A 525 -8.10 5.46 20.60
N GLU A 526 -8.44 5.77 21.84
CA GLU A 526 -9.77 6.28 22.21
C GLU A 526 -10.10 7.63 21.55
N ALA A 527 -11.39 7.84 21.26
CA ALA A 527 -11.88 9.03 20.58
C ALA A 527 -12.09 10.19 21.57
N THR A 528 -11.29 11.24 21.42
CA THR A 528 -11.42 12.50 22.16
C THR A 528 -12.18 13.52 21.30
N ALA A 529 -13.19 14.19 21.85
CA ALA A 529 -13.88 15.28 21.15
C ALA A 529 -12.97 16.52 21.07
N VAL A 530 -12.94 17.18 19.91
CA VAL A 530 -12.11 18.37 19.66
C VAL A 530 -12.86 19.44 18.86
N VAL A 531 -12.72 20.70 19.28
CA VAL A 531 -13.18 21.86 18.51
C VAL A 531 -12.05 22.27 17.56
N ALA A 532 -12.29 22.16 16.26
CA ALA A 532 -11.30 22.47 15.23
C ALA A 532 -11.77 23.61 14.32
N GLN A 533 -10.94 24.65 14.16
CA GLN A 533 -11.18 25.69 13.17
C GLN A 533 -10.68 25.23 11.80
N VAL A 534 -11.63 24.86 10.93
CA VAL A 534 -11.37 24.70 9.49
C VAL A 534 -11.18 26.09 8.87
N ARG A 535 -10.23 26.21 7.94
CA ARG A 535 -10.02 27.40 7.10
C ARG A 535 -9.78 26.96 5.65
N GLU A 536 -10.39 27.68 4.70
CA GLU A 536 -10.03 27.56 3.29
C GLU A 536 -8.79 28.44 3.03
N MET A 537 -7.72 27.85 2.50
CA MET A 537 -6.46 28.51 2.20
C MET A 537 -5.95 28.05 0.84
N GLN A 538 -5.21 28.91 0.14
CA GLN A 538 -4.43 28.46 -1.02
C GLN A 538 -3.20 27.68 -0.54
N VAL A 539 -2.87 26.58 -1.21
CA VAL A 539 -1.77 25.68 -0.87
C VAL A 539 -0.81 25.60 -2.06
N GLY A 540 0.45 25.93 -1.81
CA GLY A 540 1.51 26.01 -2.81
C GLY A 540 2.24 24.70 -3.09
N ARG A 541 3.34 24.81 -3.85
CA ARG A 541 4.24 23.69 -4.15
C ARG A 541 4.90 23.14 -2.88
N ARG A 542 5.25 21.84 -2.88
CA ARG A 542 5.96 21.20 -1.76
C ARG A 542 7.33 21.87 -1.55
N ARG A 543 7.58 22.34 -0.33
CA ARG A 543 8.80 23.08 0.07
C ARG A 543 9.80 22.21 0.82
N ALA A 544 9.31 21.22 1.57
CA ALA A 544 10.10 20.13 2.12
C ALA A 544 9.22 18.87 2.26
N SER A 545 9.85 17.69 2.31
CA SER A 545 9.30 16.55 3.02
C SER A 545 10.19 16.21 4.21
N LEU A 546 9.61 15.57 5.21
CA LEU A 546 10.31 15.06 6.38
C LEU A 546 9.78 13.67 6.69
N HIS A 547 10.69 12.77 7.04
CA HIS A 547 10.41 11.35 7.23
C HIS A 547 11.12 10.87 8.50
N VAL A 548 10.34 10.52 9.53
CA VAL A 548 10.86 9.82 10.73
C VAL A 548 10.37 8.38 10.67
N ARG A 549 11.32 7.44 10.68
CA ARG A 549 11.03 6.01 10.85
C ARG A 549 10.89 5.70 12.33
N TYR A 550 10.05 4.76 12.69
CA TYR A 550 10.00 4.21 14.05
C TYR A 550 10.27 2.71 14.05
N ALA A 551 10.89 2.23 15.12
CA ALA A 551 11.09 0.82 15.43
C ALA A 551 10.39 0.48 16.76
N VAL A 552 9.90 -0.74 16.87
CA VAL A 552 9.11 -1.21 18.02
C VAL A 552 9.92 -2.23 18.80
N ASP A 553 10.35 -1.87 20.01
CA ASP A 553 10.93 -2.83 20.95
C ASP A 553 9.84 -3.76 21.52
N GLU A 554 10.19 -5.03 21.76
CA GLU A 554 9.32 -6.08 22.34
C GLU A 554 9.53 -6.21 23.87
#